data_AF-A0A7Y1YQJ8-F1
#
_entry.id   AF-A0A7Y1YQJ8-F1
#
_cell.length_a   1.000
_cell.length_b   1.000
_cell.length_c   1.000
_cell.angle_alpha   90.00
_cell.angle_beta   90.00
_cell.angle_gamma   90.00
#
_symmetry.space_group_name_H-M   'P 1'
#
loop_
_entity.id
_entity.type
_entity.pdbx_description
1 polymer ?
#
loop_
_entity_poly.entity_id
_entity_poly.type
_entity_poly.pdbx_seq_one_letter_code
_entity_poly.pdbx_strand_id
1 'polypeptide(L)'
;MNKLLTALIALLLGFGEAWSQIPDKVLLDLSAHLDTLSTGWSQENATEATEIFELYQDEPVASWINFFDTYFSDRPFTNDLNTFLTNPSFFHNTGKVRNNLQGSLLLALTSRQDTLMLQTEDFAQRLSTDMDFRNTLVNTNIFINKYFKYPEASGVQYYNQIVDYYASLLSTNPIYFTKANKIDLDKYPFLGIIRSQIFANLAAFNYYDKSRKTEIAQIIGLSSLNNSLQNDLWDLHNIIVSDNGALDNDQFAVILQVLAIVPRDLYRVVNLNLIDVLSENPNAVSSIGGINLNNYKVGARSEDGFPEGTVGSSVDLFTLVFVHELNHNISTVALAEAEHFLDMHRLRLLENAGSNHLNYLRSINADGFFIENPDELFASTSNMYFANTQLSFEIALENYGSGRHQPLDQFLFLANAYSNGSDSTLFVSFNEQAEFTVKKIKIEKDSDGFITKIWIGDFCAYEMKLDQNKFVVALIEPQKSEEIPNNGIDEDCDGVDLTTSIHQIANTQLSVFPNPTTGLVHLDLSKELLLKYQLHDLTGHTLIAGRGKSDLDFSHLQNGIYFLILHHPVSNDRVIERLVIAH
;
A
#
# COMPACT_ATOMS: atom_id res chain seq x y z
N MET A 1 -11.70 20.52 -38.98
CA MET A 1 -10.86 20.01 -40.10
C MET A 1 -10.37 18.58 -39.86
N ASN A 2 -10.10 18.14 -38.62
CA ASN A 2 -9.67 16.76 -38.32
C ASN A 2 -10.74 15.66 -38.49
N LYS A 3 -12.04 15.96 -38.33
CA LYS A 3 -13.12 14.93 -38.48
C LYS A 3 -13.28 14.37 -39.90
N LEU A 4 -12.93 15.16 -40.92
CA LEU A 4 -12.93 14.68 -42.31
C LEU A 4 -11.70 13.82 -42.61
N LEU A 5 -10.61 13.99 -41.88
CA LEU A 5 -9.39 13.19 -42.05
C LEU A 5 -9.54 11.80 -41.40
N THR A 6 -10.20 11.70 -40.24
CA THR A 6 -10.51 10.40 -39.61
C THR A 6 -11.49 9.57 -40.43
N ALA A 7 -12.52 10.22 -41.01
CA ALA A 7 -13.45 9.57 -41.92
C ALA A 7 -12.79 9.20 -43.27
N LEU A 8 -11.83 10.00 -43.77
CA LEU A 8 -11.07 9.64 -44.98
C LEU A 8 -10.04 8.52 -44.73
N ILE A 9 -9.46 8.41 -43.54
CA ILE A 9 -8.53 7.32 -43.21
C ILE A 9 -9.28 5.98 -43.13
N ALA A 10 -10.51 5.98 -42.60
CA ALA A 10 -11.41 4.83 -42.67
C ALA A 10 -11.81 4.46 -44.12
N LEU A 11 -11.84 5.42 -45.04
CA LEU A 11 -12.13 5.20 -46.47
C LEU A 11 -10.89 4.84 -47.32
N LEU A 12 -9.68 5.18 -46.87
CA LEU A 12 -8.42 4.99 -47.61
C LEU A 12 -7.62 3.76 -47.18
N LEU A 13 -7.89 3.21 -46.00
CA LEU A 13 -7.50 1.84 -45.66
C LEU A 13 -8.60 0.91 -46.15
N GLY A 14 -8.45 0.40 -47.37
CA GLY A 14 -9.33 -0.62 -47.94
C GLY A 14 -9.32 -1.91 -47.10
N PHE A 15 -10.08 -1.93 -46.02
CA PHE A 15 -10.69 -3.14 -45.51
C PHE A 15 -11.76 -3.50 -46.53
N GLY A 16 -11.50 -4.49 -47.37
CA GLY A 16 -12.60 -5.14 -48.07
C GLY A 16 -13.64 -5.49 -47.02
N GLU A 17 -14.87 -5.01 -47.18
CA GLU A 17 -16.00 -5.46 -46.37
C GLU A 17 -16.09 -6.97 -46.54
N ALA A 18 -15.45 -7.71 -45.62
CA ALA A 18 -15.70 -9.12 -45.46
C ALA A 18 -17.14 -9.18 -44.97
N TRP A 19 -18.05 -9.53 -45.87
CA TRP A 19 -19.44 -9.76 -45.55
C TRP A 19 -19.46 -10.79 -44.41
N SER A 20 -20.03 -10.41 -43.26
CA SER A 20 -20.24 -11.32 -42.13
C SER A 20 -20.87 -12.61 -42.65
N GLN A 21 -20.28 -13.77 -42.37
CA GLN A 21 -20.91 -15.04 -42.73
C GLN A 21 -21.87 -15.51 -41.62
N ILE A 22 -22.04 -14.74 -40.55
CA ILE A 22 -23.01 -15.04 -39.50
C ILE A 22 -24.42 -14.76 -40.02
N PRO A 23 -25.31 -15.76 -40.13
CA PRO A 23 -26.67 -15.54 -40.60
C PRO A 23 -27.46 -14.61 -39.66
N ASP A 24 -28.30 -13.73 -40.20
CA ASP A 24 -29.13 -12.79 -39.41
C ASP A 24 -29.96 -13.49 -38.32
N LYS A 25 -30.46 -14.69 -38.63
CA LYS A 25 -31.18 -15.54 -37.69
C LYS A 25 -30.34 -15.87 -36.44
N VAL A 26 -29.07 -16.19 -36.64
CA VAL A 26 -28.14 -16.52 -35.54
C VAL A 26 -27.83 -15.28 -34.70
N LEU A 27 -27.64 -14.11 -35.33
CA LEU A 27 -27.44 -12.86 -34.60
C LEU A 27 -28.67 -12.46 -33.78
N LEU A 28 -29.87 -12.74 -34.30
CA LEU A 28 -31.13 -12.54 -33.57
C LEU A 28 -31.25 -13.49 -32.38
N ASP A 29 -30.93 -14.77 -32.58
CA ASP A 29 -30.96 -15.78 -31.53
C ASP A 29 -29.91 -15.44 -30.43
N LEU A 30 -28.69 -15.04 -30.82
CA LEU A 30 -27.67 -14.54 -29.90
C LEU A 30 -28.18 -13.33 -29.08
N SER A 31 -28.81 -12.35 -29.74
CA SER A 31 -29.39 -11.19 -29.05
C SER A 31 -30.42 -11.62 -28.00
N ALA A 32 -31.27 -12.60 -28.30
CA ALA A 32 -32.26 -13.11 -27.35
C ALA A 32 -31.62 -13.80 -26.14
N HIS A 33 -30.53 -14.54 -26.35
CA HIS A 33 -29.76 -15.14 -25.25
C HIS A 33 -29.12 -14.07 -24.37
N LEU A 34 -28.47 -13.06 -24.98
CA LEU A 34 -27.88 -11.93 -24.25
C LEU A 34 -28.94 -11.11 -23.50
N ASP A 35 -30.12 -10.92 -24.08
CA ASP A 35 -31.24 -10.23 -23.43
C ASP A 35 -31.69 -10.97 -22.17
N THR A 36 -31.78 -12.30 -22.23
CA THR A 36 -32.07 -13.12 -21.05
C THR A 36 -30.97 -12.95 -19.99
N LEU A 37 -29.70 -13.09 -20.40
CA LEU A 37 -28.53 -12.97 -19.52
C LEU A 37 -28.35 -11.56 -18.95
N SER A 38 -28.91 -10.53 -19.59
CA SER A 38 -28.87 -9.15 -19.10
C SER A 38 -29.72 -8.92 -17.85
N THR A 39 -30.65 -9.84 -17.56
CA THR A 39 -31.59 -9.75 -16.43
C THR A 39 -31.30 -10.75 -15.32
N GLY A 40 -30.31 -11.63 -15.50
CA GLY A 40 -29.92 -12.65 -14.53
C GLY A 40 -29.28 -13.88 -15.19
N TRP A 41 -28.60 -14.70 -14.39
CA TRP A 41 -27.93 -15.89 -14.88
C TRP A 41 -28.91 -16.96 -15.39
N SER A 42 -28.66 -17.47 -16.60
CA SER A 42 -29.34 -18.62 -17.18
C SER A 42 -28.32 -19.55 -17.83
N GLN A 43 -28.14 -20.75 -17.28
CA GLN A 43 -27.14 -21.69 -17.77
C GLN A 43 -27.38 -22.10 -19.23
N GLU A 44 -28.63 -22.31 -19.62
CA GLU A 44 -29.02 -22.65 -20.99
C GLU A 44 -28.60 -21.54 -21.97
N ASN A 45 -29.02 -20.30 -21.70
CA ASN A 45 -28.67 -19.16 -22.57
C ASN A 45 -27.17 -18.87 -22.58
N ALA A 46 -26.48 -19.07 -21.46
CA ALA A 46 -25.02 -18.92 -21.39
C ALA A 46 -24.31 -19.95 -22.26
N THR A 47 -24.77 -21.21 -22.25
CA THR A 47 -24.25 -22.27 -23.10
C THR A 47 -24.49 -21.94 -24.57
N GLU A 48 -25.73 -21.65 -24.97
CA GLU A 48 -26.11 -21.36 -26.36
C GLU A 48 -25.36 -20.14 -26.92
N ALA A 49 -25.26 -19.04 -26.16
CA ALA A 49 -24.49 -17.87 -26.57
C ALA A 49 -22.99 -18.17 -26.74
N THR A 50 -22.43 -19.00 -25.85
CA THR A 50 -21.02 -19.42 -25.93
C THR A 50 -20.77 -20.30 -27.16
N GLU A 51 -21.66 -21.24 -27.45
CA GLU A 51 -21.58 -22.10 -28.63
C GLU A 51 -21.63 -21.28 -29.93
N ILE A 52 -22.44 -20.21 -29.98
CA ILE A 52 -22.44 -19.27 -31.12
C ILE A 52 -21.08 -18.59 -31.26
N PHE A 53 -20.49 -18.08 -30.18
CA PHE A 53 -19.16 -17.46 -30.24
C PHE A 53 -18.08 -18.44 -30.71
N GLU A 54 -18.14 -19.71 -30.29
CA GLU A 54 -17.20 -20.75 -30.70
C GLU A 54 -17.37 -21.18 -32.15
N LEU A 55 -18.62 -21.33 -32.61
CA LEU A 55 -18.95 -21.74 -33.97
C LEU A 55 -18.45 -20.70 -35.00
N TYR A 56 -18.53 -19.42 -34.66
CA TYR A 56 -18.14 -18.30 -35.53
C TYR A 56 -16.80 -17.66 -35.09
N GLN A 57 -15.91 -18.43 -34.47
CA GLN A 57 -14.61 -17.93 -34.00
C GLN A 57 -13.66 -17.46 -35.12
N ASP A 58 -13.89 -17.89 -36.36
CA ASP A 58 -13.09 -17.49 -37.53
C ASP A 58 -13.66 -16.25 -38.25
N GLU A 59 -14.78 -15.69 -37.78
CA GLU A 59 -15.30 -14.42 -38.28
C GLU A 59 -14.36 -13.26 -37.96
N PRO A 60 -14.23 -12.28 -38.87
CA PRO A 60 -13.46 -11.07 -38.59
C PRO A 60 -13.98 -10.32 -37.37
N VAL A 61 -13.07 -9.72 -36.58
CA VAL A 61 -13.44 -8.85 -35.44
C VAL A 61 -14.43 -7.76 -35.85
N ALA A 62 -14.33 -7.23 -37.08
CA ALA A 62 -15.26 -6.26 -37.63
C ALA A 62 -16.72 -6.74 -37.68
N SER A 63 -16.98 -8.02 -37.97
CA SER A 63 -18.33 -8.60 -37.94
C SER A 63 -18.92 -8.52 -36.52
N TRP A 64 -18.10 -8.88 -35.51
CA TRP A 64 -18.50 -8.83 -34.11
C TRP A 64 -18.68 -7.41 -33.58
N ILE A 65 -17.84 -6.46 -34.01
CA ILE A 65 -18.01 -5.03 -33.68
C ILE A 65 -19.39 -4.57 -34.16
N ASN A 66 -19.75 -4.85 -35.41
CA ASN A 66 -21.01 -4.40 -36.00
C ASN A 66 -22.23 -5.00 -35.27
N PHE A 67 -22.14 -6.27 -34.86
CA PHE A 67 -23.14 -6.91 -34.02
C PHE A 67 -23.28 -6.20 -32.66
N PHE A 68 -22.18 -6.02 -31.92
CA PHE A 68 -22.23 -5.43 -30.58
C PHE A 68 -22.61 -3.94 -30.61
N ASP A 69 -22.17 -3.17 -31.62
CA ASP A 69 -22.61 -1.79 -31.83
C ASP A 69 -24.14 -1.72 -32.00
N THR A 70 -24.70 -2.63 -32.79
CA THR A 70 -26.16 -2.73 -32.97
C THR A 70 -26.85 -3.13 -31.66
N TYR A 71 -26.34 -4.17 -30.99
CA TYR A 71 -26.91 -4.69 -29.75
C TYR A 71 -26.91 -3.64 -28.62
N PHE A 72 -25.79 -2.95 -28.39
CA PHE A 72 -25.69 -1.93 -27.35
C PHE A 72 -26.25 -0.56 -27.74
N SER A 73 -26.75 -0.38 -28.97
CA SER A 73 -27.36 0.88 -29.40
C SER A 73 -28.60 1.25 -28.58
N ASP A 74 -29.36 0.25 -28.14
CA ASP A 74 -30.61 0.38 -27.39
C ASP A 74 -30.63 -0.40 -26.07
N ARG A 75 -29.62 -1.23 -25.79
CA ARG A 75 -29.53 -2.04 -24.55
C ARG A 75 -28.43 -1.55 -23.60
N PRO A 76 -28.66 -1.64 -22.28
CA PRO A 76 -27.62 -1.37 -21.29
C PRO A 76 -26.63 -2.52 -21.16
N PHE A 77 -25.39 -2.20 -20.80
CA PHE A 77 -24.43 -3.22 -20.36
C PHE A 77 -24.59 -3.45 -18.85
N THR A 78 -25.53 -4.33 -18.49
CA THR A 78 -25.91 -4.62 -17.10
C THR A 78 -24.85 -5.42 -16.34
N ASN A 79 -24.99 -5.51 -15.02
CA ASN A 79 -24.06 -6.28 -14.17
C ASN A 79 -24.10 -7.79 -14.50
N ASP A 80 -25.29 -8.33 -14.77
CA ASP A 80 -25.45 -9.74 -15.15
C ASP A 80 -24.83 -10.00 -16.53
N LEU A 81 -25.05 -9.11 -17.49
CA LEU A 81 -24.44 -9.22 -18.81
C LEU A 81 -22.91 -9.08 -18.76
N ASN A 82 -22.38 -8.17 -17.94
CA ASN A 82 -20.94 -8.04 -17.70
C ASN A 82 -20.35 -9.31 -17.05
N THR A 83 -21.06 -9.89 -16.09
CA THR A 83 -20.66 -11.16 -15.44
C THR A 83 -20.56 -12.28 -16.48
N PHE A 84 -21.57 -12.41 -17.35
CA PHE A 84 -21.53 -13.36 -18.44
C PHE A 84 -20.40 -13.05 -19.42
N LEU A 85 -20.40 -11.90 -20.11
CA LEU A 85 -19.48 -11.59 -21.22
C LEU A 85 -18.01 -11.50 -20.80
N THR A 86 -17.72 -11.19 -19.53
CA THR A 86 -16.35 -11.29 -19.01
C THR A 86 -15.79 -12.71 -19.24
N ASN A 87 -16.56 -13.72 -18.88
CA ASN A 87 -16.05 -15.08 -18.76
C ASN A 87 -15.55 -15.67 -20.11
N PRO A 88 -16.36 -15.69 -21.19
CA PRO A 88 -15.92 -16.12 -22.51
C PRO A 88 -14.87 -15.19 -23.11
N SER A 89 -14.75 -13.94 -22.66
CA SER A 89 -13.73 -13.00 -23.13
C SER A 89 -12.36 -13.24 -22.52
N PHE A 90 -12.27 -13.72 -21.27
CA PHE A 90 -10.99 -13.75 -20.53
C PHE A 90 -10.56 -15.12 -20.02
N PHE A 91 -11.45 -16.11 -19.86
CA PHE A 91 -11.10 -17.36 -19.17
C PHE A 91 -11.43 -18.63 -19.95
N HIS A 92 -12.70 -18.92 -20.23
CA HIS A 92 -13.11 -20.29 -20.60
C HIS A 92 -12.98 -20.66 -22.09
N ASN A 93 -12.90 -19.70 -23.00
CA ASN A 93 -12.93 -20.00 -24.44
C ASN A 93 -11.55 -20.12 -25.09
N THR A 94 -11.48 -20.55 -26.35
CA THR A 94 -10.23 -20.58 -27.12
C THR A 94 -9.62 -19.19 -27.28
N GLY A 95 -8.30 -19.11 -27.52
CA GLY A 95 -7.62 -17.83 -27.76
C GLY A 95 -8.23 -17.02 -28.91
N LYS A 96 -8.77 -17.66 -29.96
CA LYS A 96 -9.45 -16.96 -31.06
C LYS A 96 -10.74 -16.29 -30.62
N VAL A 97 -11.62 -17.03 -29.93
CA VAL A 97 -12.89 -16.48 -29.42
C VAL A 97 -12.61 -15.36 -28.42
N ARG A 98 -11.67 -15.57 -27.49
CA ARG A 98 -11.24 -14.53 -26.54
C ARG A 98 -10.78 -13.27 -27.27
N ASN A 99 -9.90 -13.39 -28.27
CA ASN A 99 -9.42 -12.24 -29.05
C ASN A 99 -10.56 -11.49 -29.76
N ASN A 100 -11.50 -12.23 -30.36
CA ASN A 100 -12.65 -11.63 -31.05
C ASN A 100 -13.53 -10.85 -30.07
N LEU A 101 -13.90 -11.47 -28.93
CA LEU A 101 -14.75 -10.85 -27.93
C LEU A 101 -14.07 -9.67 -27.24
N GLN A 102 -12.81 -9.82 -26.84
CA GLN A 102 -12.02 -8.76 -26.22
C GLN A 102 -11.96 -7.50 -27.09
N GLY A 103 -11.58 -7.64 -28.37
CA GLY A 103 -11.46 -6.49 -29.28
C GLY A 103 -12.81 -5.89 -29.66
N SER A 104 -13.80 -6.73 -29.99
CA SER A 104 -15.12 -6.24 -30.44
C SER A 104 -15.93 -5.57 -29.34
N LEU A 105 -15.96 -6.15 -28.13
CA LEU A 105 -16.63 -5.55 -26.98
C LEU A 105 -15.94 -4.26 -26.55
N LEU A 106 -14.61 -4.22 -26.52
CA LEU A 106 -13.87 -3.00 -26.19
C LEU A 106 -14.29 -1.83 -27.08
N LEU A 107 -14.28 -2.05 -28.40
CA LEU A 107 -14.61 -1.01 -29.37
C LEU A 107 -16.10 -0.63 -29.33
N ALA A 108 -17.00 -1.61 -29.24
CA ALA A 108 -18.44 -1.34 -29.19
C ALA A 108 -18.85 -0.62 -27.89
N LEU A 109 -18.30 -1.02 -26.74
CA LEU A 109 -18.63 -0.41 -25.46
C LEU A 109 -18.07 1.00 -25.32
N THR A 110 -16.84 1.26 -25.80
CA THR A 110 -16.29 2.64 -25.81
C THR A 110 -17.05 3.56 -26.76
N SER A 111 -17.42 3.08 -27.95
CA SER A 111 -18.32 3.78 -28.89
C SER A 111 -19.68 4.10 -28.25
N ARG A 112 -20.27 3.14 -27.53
CA ARG A 112 -21.52 3.34 -26.79
C ARG A 112 -21.36 4.39 -25.70
N GLN A 113 -20.28 4.34 -24.93
CA GLN A 113 -20.01 5.33 -23.88
C GLN A 113 -19.88 6.74 -24.48
N ASP A 114 -19.15 6.93 -25.59
CA ASP A 114 -19.06 8.22 -26.28
C ASP A 114 -20.43 8.76 -26.71
N THR A 115 -21.28 7.89 -27.28
CA THR A 115 -22.64 8.24 -27.68
C THR A 115 -23.47 8.70 -26.48
N LEU A 116 -23.40 7.96 -25.37
CA LEU A 116 -24.10 8.29 -24.13
C LEU A 116 -23.62 9.60 -23.50
N MET A 117 -22.32 9.88 -23.56
CA MET A 117 -21.74 11.15 -23.09
C MET A 117 -22.27 12.33 -23.92
N LEU A 118 -22.29 12.21 -25.25
CA LEU A 118 -22.72 13.28 -26.15
C LEU A 118 -24.22 13.61 -26.07
N GLN A 119 -25.05 12.62 -25.73
CA GLN A 119 -26.51 12.75 -25.68
C GLN A 119 -27.03 13.22 -24.31
N THR A 120 -26.16 13.46 -23.33
CA THR A 120 -26.56 13.75 -21.96
C THR A 120 -26.23 15.19 -21.57
N GLU A 121 -27.25 16.03 -21.33
CA GLU A 121 -27.07 17.43 -20.91
C GLU A 121 -26.53 17.57 -19.47
N ASP A 122 -27.03 16.76 -18.53
CA ASP A 122 -26.52 16.71 -17.14
C ASP A 122 -26.00 15.31 -16.81
N PHE A 123 -24.76 15.06 -17.22
CA PHE A 123 -24.09 13.76 -17.08
C PHE A 123 -24.05 13.27 -15.63
N ALA A 124 -23.63 14.14 -14.72
CA ALA A 124 -23.46 13.79 -13.32
C ALA A 124 -24.80 13.46 -12.65
N GLN A 125 -25.86 14.23 -12.95
CA GLN A 125 -27.20 13.93 -12.43
C GLN A 125 -27.76 12.63 -13.00
N ARG A 126 -27.64 12.42 -14.31
CA ARG A 126 -28.14 11.20 -14.96
C ARG A 126 -27.46 9.96 -14.39
N LEU A 127 -26.16 10.02 -14.13
CA LEU A 127 -25.40 8.94 -13.51
C LEU A 127 -25.98 8.52 -12.15
N SER A 128 -26.52 9.47 -11.38
CA SER A 128 -27.18 9.19 -10.10
C SER A 128 -28.58 8.59 -10.27
N THR A 129 -29.36 9.04 -11.26
CA THR A 129 -30.78 8.68 -11.38
C THR A 129 -31.11 7.54 -12.33
N ASP A 130 -30.25 7.26 -13.30
CA ASP A 130 -30.46 6.27 -14.37
C ASP A 130 -29.52 5.07 -14.17
N MET A 131 -30.09 3.95 -13.71
CA MET A 131 -29.34 2.75 -13.36
C MET A 131 -28.72 2.08 -14.60
N ASP A 132 -29.42 2.07 -15.72
CA ASP A 132 -28.99 1.44 -16.96
C ASP A 132 -27.83 2.21 -17.59
N PHE A 133 -27.94 3.54 -17.59
CA PHE A 133 -26.86 4.44 -17.97
C PHE A 133 -25.62 4.23 -17.08
N ARG A 134 -25.81 4.23 -15.76
CA ARG A 134 -24.72 4.04 -14.80
C ARG A 134 -24.04 2.68 -14.96
N ASN A 135 -24.81 1.60 -15.03
CA ASN A 135 -24.27 0.25 -15.19
C ASN A 135 -23.48 0.14 -16.49
N THR A 136 -23.97 0.73 -17.58
CA THR A 136 -23.26 0.71 -18.87
C THR A 136 -21.87 1.34 -18.75
N LEU A 137 -21.77 2.51 -18.11
CA LEU A 137 -20.50 3.21 -17.94
C LEU A 137 -19.55 2.48 -16.97
N VAL A 138 -20.05 2.05 -15.81
CA VAL A 138 -19.25 1.34 -14.79
C VAL A 138 -18.72 0.02 -15.37
N ASN A 139 -19.59 -0.81 -15.96
CA ASN A 139 -19.22 -2.10 -16.50
C ASN A 139 -18.28 -1.99 -17.70
N THR A 140 -18.46 -0.98 -18.55
CA THR A 140 -17.52 -0.71 -19.65
C THR A 140 -16.10 -0.47 -19.11
N ASN A 141 -15.96 0.38 -18.10
CA ASN A 141 -14.65 0.69 -17.54
C ASN A 141 -14.05 -0.47 -16.71
N ILE A 142 -14.87 -1.29 -16.06
CA ILE A 142 -14.42 -2.54 -15.44
C ILE A 142 -13.95 -3.55 -16.50
N PHE A 143 -14.66 -3.68 -17.61
CA PHE A 143 -14.27 -4.57 -18.71
C PHE A 143 -12.91 -4.15 -19.31
N ILE A 144 -12.70 -2.84 -19.51
CA ILE A 144 -11.40 -2.28 -19.90
C ILE A 144 -10.31 -2.63 -18.88
N ASN A 145 -10.60 -2.61 -17.58
CA ASN A 145 -9.61 -3.01 -16.57
C ASN A 145 -9.20 -4.49 -16.69
N LYS A 146 -10.17 -5.38 -16.89
CA LYS A 146 -9.92 -6.83 -17.07
C LYS A 146 -9.05 -7.12 -18.28
N TYR A 147 -9.15 -6.28 -19.29
CA TYR A 147 -8.29 -6.30 -20.46
C TYR A 147 -6.79 -6.18 -20.12
N PHE A 148 -6.45 -5.31 -19.17
CA PHE A 148 -5.08 -5.19 -18.66
C PHE A 148 -4.70 -6.33 -17.73
N LYS A 149 -5.65 -6.85 -16.95
CA LYS A 149 -5.39 -7.93 -15.97
C LYS A 149 -5.12 -9.29 -16.63
N TYR A 150 -5.77 -9.57 -17.76
CA TYR A 150 -5.70 -10.85 -18.47
C TYR A 150 -5.42 -10.64 -19.98
N PRO A 151 -4.26 -10.07 -20.35
CA PRO A 151 -3.99 -9.75 -21.74
C PRO A 151 -3.65 -11.02 -22.54
N GLU A 152 -4.36 -11.21 -23.64
CA GLU A 152 -3.89 -12.11 -24.70
C GLU A 152 -2.77 -11.43 -25.51
N ALA A 153 -1.90 -12.21 -26.15
CA ALA A 153 -0.82 -11.66 -26.97
C ALA A 153 -1.33 -10.72 -28.08
N SER A 154 -2.53 -10.98 -28.62
CA SER A 154 -3.19 -10.09 -29.57
C SER A 154 -3.90 -8.92 -28.90
N GLY A 155 -4.21 -9.01 -27.60
CA GLY A 155 -4.93 -7.98 -26.87
C GLY A 155 -4.10 -6.70 -26.69
N VAL A 156 -2.77 -6.85 -26.53
CA VAL A 156 -1.84 -5.71 -26.40
C VAL A 156 -1.98 -4.68 -27.56
N GLN A 157 -2.48 -5.10 -28.73
CA GLN A 157 -2.68 -4.19 -29.87
C GLN A 157 -3.68 -3.04 -29.58
N TYR A 158 -4.60 -3.20 -28.63
CA TYR A 158 -5.62 -2.20 -28.31
C TYR A 158 -5.24 -1.23 -27.18
N TYR A 159 -4.08 -1.43 -26.53
CA TYR A 159 -3.64 -0.59 -25.41
C TYR A 159 -3.57 0.90 -25.78
N ASN A 160 -2.99 1.21 -26.93
CA ASN A 160 -2.92 2.59 -27.40
C ASN A 160 -4.29 3.18 -27.70
N GLN A 161 -5.22 2.37 -28.23
CA GLN A 161 -6.59 2.82 -28.52
C GLN A 161 -7.35 3.15 -27.23
N ILE A 162 -7.13 2.38 -26.15
CA ILE A 162 -7.71 2.68 -24.83
C ILE A 162 -7.22 4.04 -24.31
N VAL A 163 -5.91 4.31 -24.43
CA VAL A 163 -5.35 5.60 -23.97
C VAL A 163 -5.82 6.75 -24.86
N ASP A 164 -5.89 6.57 -26.18
CA ASP A 164 -6.45 7.58 -27.11
C ASP A 164 -7.91 7.91 -26.77
N TYR A 165 -8.70 6.87 -26.48
CA TYR A 165 -10.09 7.02 -26.04
C TYR A 165 -10.17 7.84 -24.75
N TYR A 166 -9.40 7.48 -23.71
CA TYR A 166 -9.42 8.25 -22.46
C TYR A 166 -8.87 9.68 -22.62
N ALA A 167 -7.85 9.89 -23.45
CA ALA A 167 -7.36 11.23 -23.76
C ALA A 167 -8.47 12.10 -24.38
N SER A 168 -9.24 11.54 -25.32
CA SER A 168 -10.41 12.20 -25.91
C SER A 168 -11.50 12.48 -24.86
N LEU A 169 -11.88 11.46 -24.07
CA LEU A 169 -12.92 11.58 -23.04
C LEU A 169 -12.59 12.66 -22.00
N LEU A 170 -11.37 12.65 -21.48
CA LEU A 170 -10.93 13.58 -20.43
C LEU A 170 -10.76 15.01 -20.97
N SER A 171 -10.22 15.17 -22.17
CA SER A 171 -10.02 16.49 -22.77
C SER A 171 -11.33 17.17 -23.16
N THR A 172 -12.35 16.39 -23.53
CA THR A 172 -13.70 16.91 -23.86
C THR A 172 -14.57 17.12 -22.63
N ASN A 173 -14.30 16.41 -21.53
CA ASN A 173 -15.09 16.48 -20.29
C ASN A 173 -14.21 16.76 -19.04
N PRO A 174 -13.36 17.80 -19.05
CA PRO A 174 -12.34 17.99 -18.01
C PRO A 174 -12.93 18.26 -16.63
N ILE A 175 -14.12 18.85 -16.56
CA ILE A 175 -14.84 19.15 -15.31
C ILE A 175 -15.18 17.90 -14.50
N TYR A 176 -15.35 16.76 -15.16
CA TYR A 176 -15.74 15.50 -14.52
C TYR A 176 -14.55 14.60 -14.21
N PHE A 177 -13.58 14.52 -15.13
CA PHE A 177 -12.60 13.42 -15.10
C PHE A 177 -11.16 13.85 -14.82
N THR A 178 -10.85 15.13 -14.69
CA THR A 178 -9.49 15.59 -14.35
C THR A 178 -9.32 15.85 -12.86
N LYS A 179 -8.08 15.78 -12.37
CA LYS A 179 -7.72 16.09 -10.98
C LYS A 179 -7.79 17.58 -10.65
N ALA A 180 -7.83 18.46 -11.65
CA ALA A 180 -8.00 19.90 -11.46
C ALA A 180 -9.37 20.29 -10.88
N ASN A 181 -10.35 19.38 -10.92
CA ASN A 181 -11.71 19.63 -10.48
C ASN A 181 -12.09 18.71 -9.31
N LYS A 182 -12.69 19.30 -8.27
CA LYS A 182 -13.24 18.57 -7.13
C LYS A 182 -14.68 18.16 -7.43
N ILE A 183 -15.00 16.89 -7.21
CA ILE A 183 -16.36 16.36 -7.30
C ILE A 183 -17.07 16.61 -5.97
N ASP A 184 -18.31 17.10 -6.04
CA ASP A 184 -19.27 17.05 -4.93
C ASP A 184 -19.79 15.61 -4.80
N LEU A 185 -19.18 14.84 -3.89
CA LEU A 185 -19.46 13.41 -3.73
C LEU A 185 -20.81 13.16 -3.04
N ASP A 186 -21.31 14.11 -2.26
CA ASP A 186 -22.65 14.02 -1.65
C ASP A 186 -23.73 14.09 -2.72
N LYS A 187 -23.52 14.95 -3.73
CA LYS A 187 -24.45 15.11 -4.85
C LYS A 187 -24.24 14.08 -5.96
N TYR A 188 -23.00 13.70 -6.23
CA TYR A 188 -22.61 12.88 -7.38
C TYR A 188 -21.68 11.70 -6.98
N PRO A 189 -22.16 10.77 -6.13
CA PRO A 189 -21.32 9.69 -5.58
C PRO A 189 -20.69 8.80 -6.65
N PHE A 190 -21.45 8.45 -7.69
CA PHE A 190 -20.97 7.56 -8.76
C PHE A 190 -19.94 8.21 -9.70
N LEU A 191 -19.85 9.54 -9.72
CA LEU A 191 -18.85 10.22 -10.55
C LEU A 191 -17.44 9.99 -9.99
N GLY A 192 -17.31 9.92 -8.67
CA GLY A 192 -16.08 9.53 -7.98
C GLY A 192 -15.61 8.14 -8.42
N ILE A 193 -16.52 7.16 -8.39
CA ILE A 193 -16.24 5.77 -8.78
C ILE A 193 -15.77 5.69 -10.24
N ILE A 194 -16.49 6.32 -11.18
CA ILE A 194 -16.11 6.28 -12.60
C ILE A 194 -14.73 6.91 -12.82
N ARG A 195 -14.48 8.10 -12.23
CA ARG A 195 -13.18 8.77 -12.38
C ARG A 195 -12.06 7.91 -11.80
N SER A 196 -12.25 7.32 -10.63
CA SER A 196 -11.27 6.41 -10.00
C SER A 196 -11.01 5.18 -10.86
N GLN A 197 -12.04 4.59 -11.48
CA GLN A 197 -11.86 3.45 -12.40
C GLN A 197 -11.09 3.84 -13.68
N ILE A 198 -11.35 5.02 -14.25
CA ILE A 198 -10.58 5.52 -15.41
C ILE A 198 -9.11 5.70 -15.03
N PHE A 199 -8.83 6.27 -13.85
CA PHE A 199 -7.47 6.42 -13.34
C PHE A 199 -6.79 5.06 -13.11
N ALA A 200 -7.51 4.08 -12.56
CA ALA A 200 -7.00 2.72 -12.41
C ALA A 200 -6.68 2.07 -13.78
N ASN A 201 -7.45 2.34 -14.83
CA ASN A 201 -7.20 1.82 -16.18
C ASN A 201 -5.97 2.48 -16.83
N LEU A 202 -5.80 3.79 -16.68
CA LEU A 202 -4.61 4.50 -17.15
C LEU A 202 -3.35 4.08 -16.37
N ALA A 203 -3.47 3.86 -15.06
CA ALA A 203 -2.40 3.31 -14.24
C ALA A 203 -2.02 1.90 -14.70
N ALA A 204 -3.01 1.06 -15.02
CA ALA A 204 -2.79 -0.29 -15.53
C ALA A 204 -2.08 -0.28 -16.90
N PHE A 205 -2.47 0.60 -17.82
CA PHE A 205 -1.71 0.80 -19.07
C PHE A 205 -0.25 1.15 -18.76
N ASN A 206 -0.01 2.14 -17.91
CA ASN A 206 1.35 2.62 -17.63
C ASN A 206 2.25 1.58 -16.96
N TYR A 207 1.66 0.63 -16.22
CA TYR A 207 2.37 -0.50 -15.65
C TYR A 207 2.96 -1.40 -16.75
N TYR A 208 2.19 -1.73 -17.77
CA TYR A 208 2.63 -2.60 -18.88
C TYR A 208 3.40 -1.84 -19.98
N ASP A 209 3.03 -0.60 -20.27
CA ASP A 209 3.63 0.24 -21.30
C ASP A 209 3.82 1.69 -20.80
N LYS A 210 5.08 2.08 -20.59
CA LYS A 210 5.45 3.41 -20.10
C LYS A 210 5.59 4.45 -21.20
N SER A 211 5.39 4.09 -22.47
CA SER A 211 5.62 4.98 -23.63
C SER A 211 4.78 6.25 -23.59
N ARG A 212 3.62 6.22 -22.93
CA ARG A 212 2.70 7.36 -22.79
C ARG A 212 2.62 7.95 -21.38
N LYS A 213 3.60 7.67 -20.51
CA LYS A 213 3.62 8.14 -19.12
C LYS A 213 3.39 9.65 -19.00
N THR A 214 4.11 10.45 -19.78
CA THR A 214 3.98 11.92 -19.75
C THR A 214 2.61 12.40 -20.21
N GLU A 215 2.07 11.77 -21.25
CA GLU A 215 0.75 12.09 -21.76
C GLU A 215 -0.35 11.75 -20.74
N ILE A 216 -0.26 10.59 -20.08
CA ILE A 216 -1.19 10.19 -19.01
C ILE A 216 -1.23 11.24 -17.90
N ALA A 217 -0.07 11.71 -17.44
CA ALA A 217 0.01 12.77 -16.43
C ALA A 217 -0.62 14.09 -16.88
N GLN A 218 -0.52 14.42 -18.17
CA GLN A 218 -1.15 15.61 -18.75
C GLN A 218 -2.67 15.46 -18.83
N ILE A 219 -3.19 14.35 -19.37
CA ILE A 219 -4.64 14.17 -19.59
C ILE A 219 -5.41 14.09 -18.27
N ILE A 220 -4.86 13.48 -17.22
CA ILE A 220 -5.53 13.42 -15.91
C ILE A 220 -5.34 14.71 -15.11
N GLY A 221 -4.46 15.61 -15.57
CA GLY A 221 -4.17 16.87 -14.90
C GLY A 221 -3.34 16.71 -13.63
N LEU A 222 -2.36 15.79 -13.58
CA LEU A 222 -1.36 15.75 -12.50
C LEU A 222 -0.45 16.98 -12.57
N SER A 223 0.03 17.30 -13.77
CA SER A 223 0.95 18.43 -14.00
C SER A 223 0.39 19.81 -13.64
N SER A 224 -0.93 19.95 -13.49
CA SER A 224 -1.58 21.20 -13.09
C SER A 224 -1.79 21.31 -11.58
N LEU A 225 -1.44 20.29 -10.80
CA LEU A 225 -1.59 20.29 -9.35
C LEU A 225 -0.45 21.06 -8.70
N ASN A 226 -0.80 21.91 -7.74
CA ASN A 226 0.18 22.55 -6.85
C ASN A 226 0.54 21.62 -5.67
N ASN A 227 0.85 20.36 -5.96
CA ASN A 227 1.26 19.37 -4.98
C ASN A 227 2.41 18.54 -5.56
N SER A 228 3.64 18.84 -5.13
CA SER A 228 4.85 18.16 -5.63
C SER A 228 4.90 16.70 -5.20
N LEU A 229 4.46 16.37 -3.99
CA LEU A 229 4.53 15.00 -3.45
C LEU A 229 3.61 14.03 -4.21
N GLN A 230 2.43 14.50 -4.63
CA GLN A 230 1.57 13.69 -5.49
C GLN A 230 2.18 13.46 -6.88
N ASN A 231 2.94 14.43 -7.41
CA ASN A 231 3.70 14.23 -8.64
C ASN A 231 4.86 13.26 -8.43
N ASP A 232 5.56 13.32 -7.28
CA ASP A 232 6.64 12.39 -6.94
C ASP A 232 6.14 10.93 -6.88
N LEU A 233 4.93 10.68 -6.39
CA LEU A 233 4.31 9.34 -6.44
C LEU A 233 4.17 8.81 -7.87
N TRP A 234 3.81 9.67 -8.82
CA TRP A 234 3.73 9.29 -10.22
C TRP A 234 5.12 9.11 -10.84
N ASP A 235 6.02 10.07 -10.61
CA ASP A 235 7.32 10.11 -11.26
C ASP A 235 8.24 8.98 -10.76
N LEU A 236 8.29 8.77 -9.44
CA LEU A 236 9.14 7.76 -8.79
C LEU A 236 8.47 6.37 -8.75
N HIS A 237 7.18 6.30 -8.42
CA HIS A 237 6.52 5.01 -8.14
C HIS A 237 5.52 4.55 -9.21
N ASN A 238 5.17 5.43 -10.17
CA ASN A 238 4.13 5.17 -11.19
C ASN A 238 2.73 4.97 -10.60
N ILE A 239 2.43 5.65 -9.50
CA ILE A 239 1.17 5.50 -8.77
C ILE A 239 0.26 6.70 -9.05
N ILE A 240 -1.00 6.41 -9.43
CA ILE A 240 -2.06 7.43 -9.53
C ILE A 240 -2.94 7.38 -8.28
N VAL A 241 -3.14 8.54 -7.63
CA VAL A 241 -3.98 8.65 -6.44
C VAL A 241 -5.36 9.24 -6.80
N SER A 242 -6.42 8.56 -6.39
CA SER A 242 -7.82 8.96 -6.55
C SER A 242 -8.40 9.46 -5.23
N ASP A 243 -8.03 10.68 -4.85
CA ASP A 243 -8.33 11.28 -3.54
C ASP A 243 -9.37 12.41 -3.58
N ASN A 244 -9.75 12.86 -4.78
CA ASN A 244 -10.63 14.04 -4.95
C ASN A 244 -10.12 15.30 -4.20
N GLY A 245 -8.81 15.45 -4.02
CA GLY A 245 -8.17 16.55 -3.29
C GLY A 245 -8.39 16.49 -1.77
N ALA A 246 -8.65 15.31 -1.21
CA ALA A 246 -8.90 15.15 0.22
C ALA A 246 -7.62 14.89 1.03
N LEU A 247 -6.59 14.31 0.41
CA LEU A 247 -5.28 14.10 1.03
C LEU A 247 -4.48 15.40 1.06
N ASP A 248 -3.76 15.63 2.15
CA ASP A 248 -2.80 16.72 2.30
C ASP A 248 -1.34 16.24 2.16
N ASN A 249 -0.40 17.19 2.27
CA ASN A 249 1.02 16.91 2.07
C ASN A 249 1.60 15.93 3.09
N ASP A 250 1.10 15.93 4.32
CA ASP A 250 1.63 15.04 5.37
C ASP A 250 1.26 13.59 5.03
N GLN A 251 0.02 13.35 4.60
CA GLN A 251 -0.42 12.03 4.12
C GLN A 251 0.38 11.57 2.88
N PHE A 252 0.63 12.46 1.91
CA PHE A 252 1.47 12.11 0.76
C PHE A 252 2.93 11.83 1.16
N ALA A 253 3.47 12.55 2.13
CA ALA A 253 4.81 12.34 2.64
C ALA A 253 4.96 10.96 3.29
N VAL A 254 3.99 10.54 4.12
CA VAL A 254 3.97 9.20 4.73
C VAL A 254 3.96 8.10 3.67
N ILE A 255 3.10 8.22 2.65
CA ILE A 255 3.03 7.26 1.55
C ILE A 255 4.41 7.13 0.87
N LEU A 256 5.04 8.26 0.52
CA LEU A 256 6.36 8.26 -0.11
C LEU A 256 7.46 7.67 0.78
N GLN A 257 7.44 7.99 2.08
CA GLN A 257 8.41 7.46 3.05
C GLN A 257 8.35 5.94 3.15
N VAL A 258 7.15 5.38 3.30
CA VAL A 258 6.95 3.92 3.37
C VAL A 258 7.34 3.26 2.04
N LEU A 259 6.94 3.82 0.89
CA LEU A 259 7.31 3.28 -0.42
C LEU A 259 8.82 3.36 -0.72
N ALA A 260 9.56 4.25 -0.07
CA ALA A 260 11.01 4.38 -0.22
C ALA A 260 11.80 3.30 0.53
N ILE A 261 11.23 2.74 1.61
CA ILE A 261 11.87 1.70 2.43
C ILE A 261 11.41 0.28 2.06
N VAL A 262 10.29 0.15 1.35
CA VAL A 262 9.80 -1.15 0.84
C VAL A 262 10.35 -1.40 -0.57
N PRO A 263 11.06 -2.52 -0.82
CA PRO A 263 11.56 -2.86 -2.15
C PRO A 263 10.45 -2.87 -3.22
N ARG A 264 10.70 -2.21 -4.36
CA ARG A 264 9.68 -1.94 -5.39
C ARG A 264 9.13 -3.20 -6.06
N ASP A 265 9.92 -4.25 -6.13
CA ASP A 265 9.61 -5.55 -6.71
C ASP A 265 8.69 -6.42 -5.84
N LEU A 266 8.52 -6.08 -4.55
CA LEU A 266 7.60 -6.79 -3.67
C LEU A 266 6.12 -6.44 -3.91
N TYR A 267 5.82 -5.29 -4.49
CA TYR A 267 4.44 -4.83 -4.68
C TYR A 267 4.13 -4.45 -6.14
N ARG A 268 2.85 -4.50 -6.51
CA ARG A 268 2.33 -4.02 -7.81
C ARG A 268 1.32 -2.90 -7.67
N VAL A 269 1.39 -2.14 -6.59
CA VAL A 269 0.59 -0.93 -6.43
C VAL A 269 0.81 0.02 -7.60
N VAL A 270 -0.27 0.35 -8.30
CA VAL A 270 -0.33 1.32 -9.41
C VAL A 270 -1.37 2.40 -9.15
N ASN A 271 -2.29 2.17 -8.20
CA ASN A 271 -3.35 3.10 -7.88
C ASN A 271 -3.72 3.06 -6.40
N LEU A 272 -3.95 4.24 -5.81
CA LEU A 272 -4.49 4.41 -4.47
C LEU A 272 -5.87 5.08 -4.58
N ASN A 273 -6.88 4.57 -3.87
CA ASN A 273 -8.20 5.17 -3.82
C ASN A 273 -8.56 5.54 -2.39
N LEU A 274 -9.29 6.64 -2.21
CA LEU A 274 -9.95 6.91 -0.93
C LEU A 274 -11.34 6.29 -0.90
N ILE A 275 -11.66 5.58 0.19
CA ILE A 275 -12.96 4.94 0.38
C ILE A 275 -14.11 5.97 0.30
N ASP A 276 -13.88 7.19 0.81
CA ASP A 276 -14.83 8.31 0.73
C ASP A 276 -15.19 8.66 -0.74
N VAL A 277 -14.23 8.53 -1.66
CA VAL A 277 -14.43 8.77 -3.11
C VAL A 277 -15.23 7.64 -3.75
N LEU A 278 -15.20 6.44 -3.15
CA LEU A 278 -15.83 5.24 -3.66
C LEU A 278 -17.23 4.99 -3.06
N SER A 279 -17.85 6.03 -2.47
CA SER A 279 -19.17 5.92 -1.84
C SER A 279 -19.22 4.83 -0.75
N GLU A 280 -18.14 4.72 0.03
CA GLU A 280 -17.99 3.72 1.09
C GLU A 280 -17.99 2.26 0.61
N ASN A 281 -17.80 2.03 -0.70
CA ASN A 281 -17.67 0.69 -1.26
C ASN A 281 -16.22 0.46 -1.74
N PRO A 282 -15.38 -0.24 -0.95
CA PRO A 282 -13.98 -0.49 -1.33
C PRO A 282 -13.85 -1.36 -2.59
N ASN A 283 -14.90 -2.11 -2.96
CA ASN A 283 -14.91 -2.98 -4.13
C ASN A 283 -15.46 -2.28 -5.39
N ALA A 284 -15.72 -0.97 -5.35
CA ALA A 284 -16.31 -0.24 -6.46
C ALA A 284 -15.36 -0.04 -7.66
N VAL A 285 -14.04 -0.21 -7.46
CA VAL A 285 -13.02 -0.04 -8.49
C VAL A 285 -12.22 -1.33 -8.65
N SER A 286 -12.13 -1.81 -9.89
CA SER A 286 -11.23 -2.88 -10.29
C SER A 286 -9.86 -2.31 -10.63
N SER A 287 -8.79 -2.96 -10.18
CA SER A 287 -7.41 -2.58 -10.49
C SER A 287 -6.51 -3.81 -10.59
N ILE A 288 -5.42 -3.69 -11.36
CA ILE A 288 -4.36 -4.71 -11.39
C ILE A 288 -3.47 -4.65 -10.13
N GLY A 289 -3.57 -3.58 -9.34
CA GLY A 289 -2.80 -3.34 -8.12
C GLY A 289 -3.28 -2.07 -7.43
N GLY A 290 -4.52 -2.12 -6.92
CA GLY A 290 -5.17 -1.03 -6.20
C GLY A 290 -5.10 -1.22 -4.70
N ILE A 291 -4.98 -0.11 -3.96
CA ILE A 291 -5.14 -0.06 -2.51
C ILE A 291 -6.21 0.97 -2.17
N ASN A 292 -7.02 0.67 -1.15
CA ASN A 292 -8.03 1.58 -0.63
C ASN A 292 -7.57 2.14 0.73
N LEU A 293 -7.71 3.44 0.95
CA LEU A 293 -7.32 4.11 2.18
C LEU A 293 -8.48 4.94 2.73
N ASN A 294 -8.48 5.16 4.04
CA ASN A 294 -9.30 6.19 4.69
C ASN A 294 -8.58 7.55 4.65
N ASN A 295 -9.34 8.64 4.74
CA ASN A 295 -8.78 9.99 4.86
C ASN A 295 -8.43 10.38 6.31
N TYR A 296 -7.82 9.49 7.09
CA TYR A 296 -7.32 9.84 8.42
C TYR A 296 -6.16 10.83 8.29
N LYS A 297 -6.24 11.94 9.03
CA LYS A 297 -5.16 12.93 9.06
C LYS A 297 -4.00 12.42 9.89
N VAL A 298 -2.78 12.66 9.40
CA VAL A 298 -1.54 12.31 10.11
C VAL A 298 -1.56 12.97 11.48
N GLY A 299 -1.29 12.19 12.53
CA GLY A 299 -1.28 12.64 13.92
C GLY A 299 -2.65 12.86 14.55
N ALA A 300 -3.75 12.62 13.84
CA ALA A 300 -5.09 12.80 14.40
C ALA A 300 -5.60 11.58 15.18
N ARG A 301 -5.06 10.39 14.89
CA ARG A 301 -5.40 9.13 15.56
C ARG A 301 -4.16 8.27 15.64
N SER A 302 -4.02 7.53 16.71
CA SER A 302 -2.96 6.56 16.89
C SER A 302 -3.52 5.23 17.37
N GLU A 303 -2.78 4.15 17.10
CA GLU A 303 -3.07 2.79 17.54
C GLU A 303 -1.81 2.18 18.14
N ASP A 304 -1.96 1.49 19.26
CA ASP A 304 -0.93 0.62 19.81
C ASP A 304 -1.14 -0.80 19.30
N GLY A 305 -0.25 -1.22 18.40
CA GLY A 305 -0.30 -2.54 17.77
C GLY A 305 0.36 -3.66 18.57
N PHE A 306 0.92 -3.35 19.74
CA PHE A 306 1.75 -4.26 20.54
C PHE A 306 0.97 -4.93 21.69
N PRO A 307 1.46 -6.07 22.22
CA PRO A 307 0.83 -6.75 23.33
C PRO A 307 0.69 -5.87 24.59
N GLU A 308 -0.35 -6.11 25.38
CA GLU A 308 -0.63 -5.35 26.61
C GLU A 308 0.58 -5.33 27.56
N GLY A 309 0.92 -4.14 28.08
CA GLY A 309 2.08 -3.95 28.96
C GLY A 309 3.34 -3.47 28.25
N THR A 310 3.35 -3.45 26.90
CA THR A 310 4.39 -2.80 26.11
C THR A 310 4.23 -1.28 26.21
N VAL A 311 5.25 -0.54 26.65
CA VAL A 311 5.19 0.92 26.82
C VAL A 311 5.74 1.63 25.58
N GLY A 312 5.07 2.70 25.13
CA GLY A 312 5.65 3.67 24.20
C GLY A 312 5.53 3.35 22.70
N SER A 313 4.52 2.58 22.29
CA SER A 313 4.45 1.99 20.94
C SER A 313 3.26 2.42 20.08
N SER A 314 2.56 3.47 20.49
CA SER A 314 1.45 4.05 19.74
C SER A 314 1.95 4.74 18.46
N VAL A 315 1.33 4.43 17.32
CA VAL A 315 1.73 4.91 16.00
C VAL A 315 0.56 5.56 15.27
N ASP A 316 0.86 6.56 14.43
CA ASP A 316 -0.12 7.20 13.55
C ASP A 316 -0.96 6.17 12.77
N LEU A 317 -2.27 6.28 12.88
CA LEU A 317 -3.22 5.33 12.29
C LEU A 317 -3.20 5.37 10.77
N PHE A 318 -3.00 6.54 10.14
CA PHE A 318 -2.92 6.62 8.68
C PHE A 318 -1.73 5.82 8.15
N THR A 319 -0.57 5.95 8.81
CA THR A 319 0.63 5.18 8.52
C THR A 319 0.38 3.68 8.64
N LEU A 320 -0.23 3.23 9.75
CA LEU A 320 -0.53 1.81 9.97
C LEU A 320 -1.50 1.26 8.91
N VAL A 321 -2.56 1.98 8.58
CA VAL A 321 -3.51 1.57 7.52
C VAL A 321 -2.81 1.48 6.17
N PHE A 322 -1.96 2.45 5.82
CA PHE A 322 -1.21 2.38 4.56
C PHE A 322 -0.27 1.18 4.49
N VAL A 323 0.50 0.93 5.56
CA VAL A 323 1.38 -0.25 5.66
C VAL A 323 0.58 -1.55 5.55
N HIS A 324 -0.58 -1.62 6.21
CA HIS A 324 -1.44 -2.79 6.20
C HIS A 324 -1.90 -3.14 4.78
N GLU A 325 -2.48 -2.17 4.09
CA GLU A 325 -3.03 -2.37 2.74
C GLU A 325 -1.92 -2.61 1.69
N LEU A 326 -0.77 -1.95 1.84
CA LEU A 326 0.42 -2.24 1.03
C LEU A 326 0.83 -3.71 1.17
N ASN A 327 0.71 -4.26 2.37
CA ASN A 327 1.09 -5.63 2.65
C ASN A 327 0.07 -6.69 2.22
N HIS A 328 -1.21 -6.35 2.12
CA HIS A 328 -2.13 -7.19 1.35
C HIS A 328 -1.71 -7.27 -0.13
N ASN A 329 -1.24 -6.16 -0.71
CA ASN A 329 -0.73 -6.16 -2.08
C ASN A 329 0.55 -7.00 -2.22
N ILE A 330 1.51 -6.83 -1.31
CA ILE A 330 2.76 -7.63 -1.28
C ILE A 330 2.44 -9.11 -1.14
N SER A 331 1.57 -9.47 -0.20
CA SER A 331 1.11 -10.85 0.00
C SER A 331 0.49 -11.41 -1.29
N THR A 332 -0.31 -10.64 -2.01
CA THR A 332 -0.92 -11.11 -3.27
C THR A 332 0.10 -11.24 -4.41
N VAL A 333 1.09 -10.36 -4.49
CA VAL A 333 1.99 -10.20 -5.65
C VAL A 333 3.29 -10.98 -5.49
N ALA A 334 4.03 -10.74 -4.40
CA ALA A 334 5.32 -11.36 -4.16
C ALA A 334 5.17 -12.88 -3.96
N LEU A 335 4.07 -13.31 -3.32
CA LEU A 335 3.81 -14.71 -3.03
C LEU A 335 3.24 -15.48 -4.24
N ALA A 336 2.57 -14.81 -5.19
CA ALA A 336 1.98 -15.47 -6.35
C ALA A 336 2.92 -15.58 -7.57
N GLU A 337 3.86 -14.64 -7.75
CA GLU A 337 4.63 -14.53 -9.01
C GLU A 337 6.15 -14.55 -8.85
N ALA A 338 6.70 -14.25 -7.67
CA ALA A 338 8.15 -14.15 -7.47
C ALA A 338 8.73 -15.27 -6.58
N GLU A 339 8.04 -15.70 -5.51
CA GLU A 339 8.57 -16.71 -4.60
C GLU A 339 7.48 -17.65 -4.06
N HIS A 340 7.13 -18.67 -4.86
CA HIS A 340 6.24 -19.78 -4.42
C HIS A 340 6.62 -20.32 -3.04
N PHE A 341 7.90 -20.26 -2.72
CA PHE A 341 8.46 -20.73 -1.48
C PHE A 341 8.15 -19.82 -0.26
N LEU A 342 8.07 -18.49 -0.42
CA LEU A 342 7.63 -17.60 0.67
C LEU A 342 6.16 -17.81 1.03
N ASP A 343 5.29 -18.07 0.05
CA ASP A 343 3.89 -18.36 0.32
C ASP A 343 3.73 -19.68 1.09
N MET A 344 4.44 -20.71 0.63
CA MET A 344 4.47 -22.00 1.31
C MET A 344 5.07 -21.90 2.72
N HIS A 345 6.00 -20.97 2.97
CA HIS A 345 6.52 -20.72 4.31
C HIS A 345 5.48 -20.00 5.19
N ARG A 346 4.77 -18.98 4.66
CA ARG A 346 3.64 -18.33 5.33
C ARG A 346 2.54 -19.31 5.76
N LEU A 347 2.15 -20.22 4.87
CA LEU A 347 1.15 -21.25 5.19
C LEU A 347 1.62 -22.21 6.30
N ARG A 348 2.92 -22.57 6.30
CA ARG A 348 3.50 -23.39 7.38
C ARG A 348 3.63 -22.62 8.70
N LEU A 349 3.85 -21.31 8.67
CA LEU A 349 3.80 -20.46 9.88
C LEU A 349 2.40 -20.51 10.51
N LEU A 350 1.34 -20.40 9.71
CA LEU A 350 -0.05 -20.53 10.17
C LEU A 350 -0.32 -21.91 10.78
N GLU A 351 0.10 -22.97 10.11
CA GLU A 351 -0.08 -24.36 10.59
C GLU A 351 0.65 -24.58 11.93
N ASN A 352 1.89 -24.09 12.07
CA ASN A 352 2.68 -24.23 13.29
C ASN A 352 2.18 -23.36 14.45
N ALA A 353 1.64 -22.18 14.16
CA ALA A 353 1.09 -21.29 15.19
C ALA A 353 -0.29 -21.77 15.67
N GLY A 354 -1.10 -22.37 14.80
CA GLY A 354 -2.43 -22.88 15.15
C GLY A 354 -3.39 -21.78 15.61
N SER A 355 -4.38 -22.13 16.45
CA SER A 355 -5.45 -21.18 16.83
C SER A 355 -5.11 -20.26 18.00
N ASN A 356 -4.05 -20.53 18.76
CA ASN A 356 -3.72 -19.75 19.96
C ASN A 356 -3.06 -18.42 19.57
N HIS A 357 -3.69 -17.29 19.91
CA HIS A 357 -3.18 -15.95 19.58
C HIS A 357 -1.79 -15.66 20.15
N LEU A 358 -1.41 -16.26 21.28
CA LEU A 358 -0.09 -16.08 21.90
C LEU A 358 1.05 -16.71 21.09
N ASN A 359 0.73 -17.54 20.09
CA ASN A 359 1.73 -18.07 19.15
C ASN A 359 2.02 -17.11 17.98
N TYR A 360 1.35 -15.95 17.93
CA TYR A 360 1.57 -14.94 16.90
C TYR A 360 2.34 -13.76 17.43
N LEU A 361 3.20 -13.18 16.58
CA LEU A 361 3.99 -12.00 16.94
C LEU A 361 3.07 -10.83 17.33
N ARG A 362 2.03 -10.59 16.52
CA ARG A 362 0.95 -9.64 16.83
C ARG A 362 -0.17 -10.34 17.61
N SER A 363 0.08 -10.62 18.88
CA SER A 363 -0.81 -11.38 19.77
C SER A 363 -2.03 -10.62 20.29
N ILE A 364 -2.23 -9.36 19.90
CA ILE A 364 -3.42 -8.57 20.30
C ILE A 364 -4.74 -9.08 19.66
N ASN A 365 -4.64 -9.91 18.62
CA ASN A 365 -5.79 -10.48 17.94
C ASN A 365 -6.36 -11.66 18.73
N ALA A 366 -7.67 -11.93 18.58
CA ALA A 366 -8.31 -13.04 19.27
C ALA A 366 -7.83 -14.42 18.77
N ASP A 367 -8.03 -15.46 19.59
CA ASP A 367 -7.82 -16.85 19.19
C ASP A 367 -8.55 -17.15 17.87
N GLY A 368 -7.87 -17.85 16.96
CA GLY A 368 -8.41 -18.23 15.66
C GLY A 368 -8.38 -17.15 14.58
N PHE A 369 -8.12 -15.88 14.91
CA PHE A 369 -8.19 -14.76 13.95
C PHE A 369 -7.40 -15.02 12.66
N PHE A 370 -6.12 -15.41 12.77
CA PHE A 370 -5.26 -15.67 11.61
C PHE A 370 -5.58 -16.98 10.89
N ILE A 371 -6.25 -17.93 11.55
CA ILE A 371 -6.73 -19.16 10.90
C ILE A 371 -7.96 -18.86 10.04
N GLU A 372 -8.85 -18.01 10.55
CA GLU A 372 -10.05 -17.56 9.82
C GLU A 372 -9.71 -16.57 8.70
N ASN A 373 -8.63 -15.78 8.87
CA ASN A 373 -8.19 -14.74 7.95
C ASN A 373 -6.69 -14.92 7.61
N PRO A 374 -6.30 -15.96 6.86
CA PRO A 374 -4.89 -16.29 6.62
C PRO A 374 -4.10 -15.18 5.89
N ASP A 375 -4.78 -14.36 5.11
CA ASP A 375 -4.18 -13.24 4.38
C ASP A 375 -3.78 -12.09 5.31
N GLU A 376 -4.35 -12.04 6.53
CA GLU A 376 -4.00 -11.06 7.56
C GLU A 376 -2.64 -11.33 8.20
N LEU A 377 -2.10 -12.56 8.12
CA LEU A 377 -0.84 -12.87 8.79
C LEU A 377 0.28 -11.92 8.36
N PHE A 378 0.40 -11.65 7.05
CA PHE A 378 1.43 -10.75 6.55
C PHE A 378 1.07 -9.28 6.85
N ALA A 379 -0.14 -8.86 6.50
CA ALA A 379 -0.57 -7.46 6.60
C ALA A 379 -0.67 -6.98 8.05
N SER A 380 -1.37 -7.73 8.89
CA SER A 380 -1.55 -7.38 10.30
C SER A 380 -0.23 -7.43 11.06
N THR A 381 0.62 -8.45 10.86
CA THR A 381 1.92 -8.51 11.56
C THR A 381 2.88 -7.41 11.07
N SER A 382 2.76 -6.97 9.82
CA SER A 382 3.53 -5.84 9.30
C SER A 382 3.21 -4.53 10.02
N ASN A 383 2.01 -4.33 10.57
CA ASN A 383 1.72 -3.14 11.39
C ASN A 383 2.67 -3.05 12.58
N MET A 384 2.88 -4.15 13.30
CA MET A 384 3.80 -4.21 14.44
C MET A 384 5.26 -4.03 13.97
N TYR A 385 5.64 -4.72 12.88
CA TYR A 385 6.98 -4.63 12.29
C TYR A 385 7.36 -3.21 11.87
N PHE A 386 6.44 -2.46 11.24
CA PHE A 386 6.69 -1.08 10.82
C PHE A 386 6.53 -0.09 11.96
N ALA A 387 5.62 -0.35 12.90
CA ALA A 387 5.45 0.51 14.06
C ALA A 387 6.77 0.67 14.82
N ASN A 388 7.42 -0.45 15.14
CA ASN A 388 8.77 -0.48 15.66
C ASN A 388 9.38 -1.88 15.45
N THR A 389 10.28 -1.99 14.47
CA THR A 389 10.90 -3.28 14.11
C THR A 389 11.80 -3.80 15.23
N GLN A 390 12.51 -2.92 15.93
CA GLN A 390 13.40 -3.31 17.01
C GLN A 390 12.61 -3.90 18.18
N LEU A 391 11.58 -3.19 18.63
CA LEU A 391 10.67 -3.67 19.67
C LEU A 391 9.95 -4.97 19.26
N SER A 392 9.58 -5.08 17.98
CA SER A 392 9.02 -6.33 17.45
C SER A 392 9.98 -7.51 17.57
N PHE A 393 11.27 -7.27 17.33
CA PHE A 393 12.30 -8.30 17.48
C PHE A 393 12.48 -8.69 18.95
N GLU A 394 12.57 -7.71 19.85
CA GLU A 394 12.71 -7.91 21.29
C GLU A 394 11.56 -8.75 21.87
N ILE A 395 10.32 -8.44 21.49
CA ILE A 395 9.14 -9.23 21.89
C ILE A 395 9.21 -10.66 21.34
N ALA A 396 9.71 -10.84 20.11
CA ALA A 396 9.88 -12.16 19.53
C ALA A 396 10.92 -12.99 20.30
N LEU A 397 12.03 -12.36 20.72
CA LEU A 397 13.06 -12.97 21.56
C LEU A 397 12.54 -13.31 22.96
N GLU A 398 11.78 -12.43 23.60
CA GLU A 398 11.17 -12.67 24.92
C GLU A 398 10.22 -13.87 24.89
N ASN A 399 9.38 -13.96 23.85
CA ASN A 399 8.50 -15.11 23.64
C ASN A 399 9.31 -16.40 23.45
N TYR A 400 10.39 -16.35 22.68
CA TYR A 400 11.28 -17.49 22.48
C TYR A 400 11.88 -17.97 23.81
N GLY A 401 12.42 -17.06 24.63
CA GLY A 401 12.95 -17.36 25.97
C GLY A 401 11.90 -17.94 26.93
N SER A 402 10.63 -17.60 26.71
CA SER A 402 9.47 -18.14 27.45
C SER A 402 8.94 -19.48 26.90
N GLY A 403 9.61 -20.07 25.90
CA GLY A 403 9.24 -21.35 25.29
C GLY A 403 8.17 -21.25 24.18
N ARG A 404 7.84 -20.05 23.71
CA ARG A 404 6.96 -19.81 22.55
C ARG A 404 7.81 -19.37 21.36
N HIS A 405 8.11 -20.30 20.47
CA HIS A 405 9.11 -20.07 19.42
C HIS A 405 8.53 -19.40 18.16
N GLN A 406 7.23 -19.58 17.89
CA GLN A 406 6.58 -19.15 16.65
C GLN A 406 6.63 -17.64 16.36
N PRO A 407 6.55 -16.73 17.35
CA PRO A 407 6.70 -15.30 17.10
C PRO A 407 8.04 -14.91 16.45
N LEU A 408 9.13 -15.59 16.81
CA LEU A 408 10.45 -15.35 16.21
C LEU A 408 10.49 -15.79 14.75
N ASP A 409 9.89 -16.93 14.41
CA ASP A 409 9.78 -17.37 13.02
C ASP A 409 8.98 -16.37 12.16
N GLN A 410 7.93 -15.76 12.72
CA GLN A 410 7.13 -14.73 12.02
C GLN A 410 7.90 -13.42 11.83
N PHE A 411 8.68 -12.99 12.83
CA PHE A 411 9.58 -11.84 12.69
C PHE A 411 10.60 -12.07 11.57
N LEU A 412 11.26 -13.24 11.57
CA LEU A 412 12.26 -13.59 10.57
C LEU A 412 11.66 -13.71 9.17
N PHE A 413 10.42 -14.18 9.04
CA PHE A 413 9.72 -14.20 7.77
C PHE A 413 9.55 -12.80 7.17
N LEU A 414 9.09 -11.82 7.96
CA LEU A 414 8.99 -10.43 7.50
C LEU A 414 10.36 -9.84 7.18
N ALA A 415 11.34 -10.03 8.07
CA ALA A 415 12.72 -9.54 7.85
C ALA A 415 13.35 -10.13 6.58
N ASN A 416 13.11 -11.42 6.30
CA ASN A 416 13.54 -12.07 5.06
C ASN A 416 12.87 -11.43 3.84
N ALA A 417 11.55 -11.27 3.87
CA ALA A 417 10.80 -10.66 2.77
C ALA A 417 11.30 -9.23 2.46
N TYR A 418 11.43 -8.37 3.47
CA TYR A 418 11.86 -6.98 3.26
C TYR A 418 13.35 -6.81 2.96
N SER A 419 14.19 -7.76 3.37
CA SER A 419 15.61 -7.75 2.98
C SER A 419 15.81 -8.00 1.48
N ASN A 420 14.83 -8.60 0.79
CA ASN A 420 14.82 -8.84 -0.66
C ASN A 420 16.16 -9.38 -1.19
N GLY A 421 16.64 -10.48 -0.58
CA GLY A 421 17.91 -11.12 -0.94
C GLY A 421 19.20 -10.42 -0.47
N SER A 422 19.13 -9.22 0.12
CA SER A 422 20.29 -8.49 0.65
C SER A 422 20.92 -9.17 1.88
N ASP A 423 22.17 -8.82 2.17
CA ASP A 423 22.93 -9.06 3.42
C ASP A 423 22.61 -8.04 4.53
N SER A 424 21.51 -7.30 4.35
CA SER A 424 20.99 -6.35 5.31
C SER A 424 19.46 -6.27 5.25
N THR A 425 18.85 -5.86 6.35
CA THR A 425 17.43 -5.48 6.43
C THR A 425 17.31 -4.08 7.04
N LEU A 426 16.10 -3.53 7.06
CA LEU A 426 15.82 -2.24 7.68
C LEU A 426 15.03 -2.44 8.96
N PHE A 427 15.49 -1.82 10.04
CA PHE A 427 14.70 -1.62 11.24
C PHE A 427 14.11 -0.22 11.18
N VAL A 428 12.79 -0.14 11.27
CA VAL A 428 12.06 1.12 11.14
C VAL A 428 11.19 1.37 12.36
N SER A 429 10.88 2.64 12.61
CA SER A 429 9.90 3.02 13.61
C SER A 429 9.14 4.25 13.15
N PHE A 430 7.87 4.32 13.51
CA PHE A 430 7.04 5.52 13.38
C PHE A 430 6.51 5.92 14.75
N ASN A 431 6.32 7.21 14.98
CA ASN A 431 5.61 7.69 16.17
C ASN A 431 4.18 8.14 15.85
N GLU A 432 3.48 8.67 16.84
CA GLU A 432 2.12 9.18 16.69
C GLU A 432 1.99 10.34 15.71
N GLN A 433 3.08 11.03 15.37
CA GLN A 433 3.12 12.12 14.39
C GLN A 433 3.63 11.64 13.02
N ALA A 434 3.74 10.32 12.82
CA ALA A 434 4.32 9.67 11.65
C ALA A 434 5.77 10.11 11.36
N GLU A 435 6.50 10.60 12.37
CA GLU A 435 7.94 10.81 12.25
C GLU A 435 8.63 9.44 12.17
N PHE A 436 9.49 9.27 11.18
CA PHE A 436 10.04 7.97 10.82
C PHE A 436 11.54 7.88 11.12
N THR A 437 11.98 6.72 11.61
CA THR A 437 13.40 6.38 11.70
C THR A 437 13.69 5.11 10.91
N VAL A 438 14.90 5.03 10.35
CA VAL A 438 15.38 3.87 9.59
C VAL A 438 16.80 3.58 10.01
N LYS A 439 17.05 2.36 10.50
CA LYS A 439 18.37 1.82 10.79
C LYS A 439 18.62 0.65 9.84
N LYS A 440 19.78 0.63 9.18
CA LYS A 440 20.20 -0.50 8.37
C LYS A 440 20.84 -1.54 9.28
N ILE A 441 20.27 -2.74 9.32
CA ILE A 441 20.71 -3.86 10.14
C ILE A 441 21.41 -4.89 9.26
N LYS A 442 22.62 -5.29 9.64
CA LYS A 442 23.32 -6.37 8.97
C LYS A 442 22.64 -7.71 9.28
N ILE A 443 22.63 -8.64 8.33
CA ILE A 443 22.12 -10.01 8.49
C ILE A 443 22.99 -11.03 7.77
N GLU A 444 23.05 -12.27 8.25
CA GLU A 444 23.58 -13.41 7.47
C GLU A 444 22.42 -14.34 7.12
N LYS A 445 22.56 -15.02 5.97
CA LYS A 445 21.56 -15.95 5.45
C LYS A 445 22.20 -17.31 5.16
N ASP A 446 21.40 -18.36 5.23
CA ASP A 446 21.79 -19.67 4.72
C ASP A 446 21.76 -19.72 3.17
N SER A 447 22.10 -20.88 2.59
CA SER A 447 22.11 -21.07 1.14
C SER A 447 20.74 -20.95 0.47
N ASP A 448 19.66 -21.07 1.25
CA ASP A 448 18.28 -21.00 0.77
C ASP A 448 17.69 -19.60 0.99
N GLY A 449 18.50 -18.64 1.47
CA GLY A 449 18.13 -17.23 1.62
C GLY A 449 17.49 -16.86 2.95
N PHE A 450 17.46 -17.76 3.94
CA PHE A 450 16.88 -17.47 5.25
C PHE A 450 17.88 -16.86 6.20
N ILE A 451 17.47 -15.79 6.88
CA ILE A 451 18.24 -15.17 7.95
C ILE A 451 18.59 -16.20 9.04
N THR A 452 19.89 -16.38 9.24
CA THR A 452 20.50 -17.18 10.32
C THR A 452 21.21 -16.31 11.34
N LYS A 453 21.40 -15.02 11.07
CA LYS A 453 22.05 -14.08 11.99
C LYS A 453 21.55 -12.66 11.80
N ILE A 454 21.30 -11.95 12.90
CA ILE A 454 20.93 -10.53 12.92
C ILE A 454 21.88 -9.79 13.87
N TRP A 455 22.40 -8.64 13.45
CA TRP A 455 23.20 -7.78 14.30
C TRP A 455 22.40 -6.60 14.85
N ILE A 456 22.43 -6.41 16.16
CA ILE A 456 21.96 -5.21 16.83
C ILE A 456 23.21 -4.41 17.22
N GLY A 457 23.38 -3.23 16.64
CA GLY A 457 24.65 -2.52 16.71
C GLY A 457 25.81 -3.29 16.05
N ASP A 458 27.04 -2.95 16.41
CA ASP A 458 28.24 -3.52 15.80
C ASP A 458 28.72 -4.82 16.47
N PHE A 459 28.28 -5.08 17.71
CA PHE A 459 28.84 -6.12 18.57
C PHE A 459 27.85 -7.19 19.00
N CYS A 460 26.54 -6.90 18.99
CA CYS A 460 25.53 -7.85 19.41
C CYS A 460 24.98 -8.61 18.21
N ALA A 461 25.17 -9.93 18.21
CA ALA A 461 24.65 -10.79 17.15
C ALA A 461 23.82 -11.92 17.73
N TYR A 462 22.59 -12.03 17.24
CA TYR A 462 21.70 -13.16 17.51
C TYR A 462 21.86 -14.16 16.37
N GLU A 463 22.27 -15.38 16.68
CA GLU A 463 22.40 -16.47 15.70
C GLU A 463 21.30 -17.51 15.88
N MET A 464 20.66 -17.89 14.79
CA MET A 464 19.57 -18.86 14.76
C MET A 464 20.00 -20.12 14.03
N LYS A 465 19.77 -21.28 14.64
CA LYS A 465 19.82 -22.58 13.97
C LYS A 465 18.44 -22.91 13.46
N LEU A 466 18.35 -23.15 12.15
CA LEU A 466 17.10 -23.49 11.47
C LEU A 466 17.02 -24.99 11.22
N ASP A 467 15.81 -25.54 11.27
CA ASP A 467 15.54 -26.91 10.81
C ASP A 467 15.36 -26.99 9.28
N GLN A 468 15.01 -28.18 8.78
CA GLN A 468 14.73 -28.41 7.35
C GLN A 468 13.53 -27.62 6.81
N ASN A 469 12.60 -27.23 7.69
CA ASN A 469 11.44 -26.42 7.34
C ASN A 469 11.69 -24.92 7.53
N LYS A 470 12.90 -24.56 7.95
CA LYS A 470 13.38 -23.19 8.17
C LYS A 470 12.79 -22.51 9.41
N PHE A 471 12.42 -23.31 10.40
CA PHE A 471 12.02 -22.83 11.73
C PHE A 471 13.18 -22.83 12.71
N VAL A 472 13.18 -21.88 13.64
CA VAL A 472 14.22 -21.74 14.65
C VAL A 472 14.13 -22.87 15.67
N VAL A 473 15.18 -23.69 15.75
CA VAL A 473 15.34 -24.77 16.74
C VAL A 473 16.33 -24.46 17.85
N ALA A 474 17.18 -23.46 17.64
CA ALA A 474 18.03 -22.91 18.69
C ALA A 474 18.36 -21.44 18.40
N LEU A 475 18.36 -20.62 19.45
CA LEU A 475 18.82 -19.25 19.45
C LEU A 475 20.12 -19.16 20.26
N ILE A 476 21.15 -18.54 19.70
CA ILE A 476 22.39 -18.18 20.38
C ILE A 476 22.35 -16.66 20.55
N GLU A 477 22.14 -16.22 21.78
CA GLU A 477 22.11 -14.81 22.14
C GLU A 477 23.53 -14.25 22.36
N PRO A 478 23.75 -12.96 22.08
CA PRO A 478 24.99 -12.30 22.46
C PRO A 478 25.16 -12.31 23.98
N GLN A 479 26.41 -12.32 24.45
CA GLN A 479 26.69 -12.18 25.87
C GLN A 479 26.43 -10.73 26.29
N LYS A 480 25.35 -10.50 27.04
CA LYS A 480 25.05 -9.19 27.63
C LYS A 480 26.04 -8.86 28.75
N SER A 481 26.53 -7.63 28.76
CA SER A 481 27.37 -7.05 29.82
C SER A 481 26.73 -5.77 30.35
N GLU A 482 27.18 -5.28 31.50
CA GLU A 482 26.87 -3.92 31.93
C GLU A 482 27.48 -2.93 30.93
N GLU A 483 26.67 -1.96 30.49
CA GLU A 483 27.08 -0.86 29.60
C GLU A 483 28.27 -0.11 30.16
N ILE A 484 29.32 0.07 29.34
CA ILE A 484 30.48 0.88 29.67
C ILE A 484 30.31 2.24 28.99
N PRO A 485 30.06 3.31 29.76
CA PRO A 485 29.72 4.58 29.15
C PRO A 485 30.80 5.12 28.19
N ASN A 486 30.37 5.67 27.04
CA ASN A 486 31.19 6.37 26.04
C ASN A 486 32.27 5.54 25.34
N ASN A 487 32.16 4.22 25.30
CA ASN A 487 33.15 3.42 24.58
C ASN A 487 32.72 3.11 23.12
N GLY A 488 31.50 3.47 22.72
CA GLY A 488 30.99 3.22 21.37
C GLY A 488 30.47 1.80 21.17
N ILE A 489 30.25 1.04 22.24
CA ILE A 489 29.87 -0.37 22.23
C ILE A 489 28.57 -0.50 23.03
N ASP A 490 27.54 -1.02 22.37
CA ASP A 490 26.30 -1.49 23.01
C ASP A 490 26.58 -2.90 23.57
N GLU A 491 26.95 -2.96 24.84
CA GLU A 491 27.30 -4.15 25.62
C GLU A 491 26.10 -4.91 26.18
N ASP A 492 25.02 -4.22 26.51
CA ASP A 492 23.79 -4.87 27.01
C ASP A 492 22.84 -5.29 25.89
N CYS A 493 23.18 -4.92 24.66
CA CYS A 493 22.52 -5.28 23.41
C CYS A 493 21.08 -4.74 23.33
N ASP A 494 20.82 -3.58 23.93
CA ASP A 494 19.53 -2.89 23.87
C ASP A 494 19.38 -1.97 22.62
N GLY A 495 20.43 -1.88 21.80
CA GLY A 495 20.47 -1.08 20.59
C GLY A 495 20.89 0.38 20.80
N VAL A 496 21.36 0.74 22.00
CA VAL A 496 21.80 2.08 22.40
C VAL A 496 23.05 2.03 23.27
N ASP A 497 24.18 2.57 22.79
CA ASP A 497 25.37 2.80 23.63
C ASP A 497 25.11 3.85 24.70
N LEU A 498 25.44 3.53 25.95
CA LEU A 498 25.33 4.45 27.07
C LEU A 498 26.32 5.61 26.92
N THR A 499 25.81 6.83 26.78
CA THR A 499 26.67 8.02 26.70
C THR A 499 26.76 8.77 28.03
N THR A 500 27.94 9.34 28.33
CA THR A 500 28.11 10.36 29.38
C THR A 500 28.53 11.69 28.76
N SER A 501 27.89 12.77 29.20
CA SER A 501 28.30 14.12 28.81
C SER A 501 29.21 14.72 29.88
N ILE A 502 30.46 15.00 29.48
CA ILE A 502 31.46 15.63 30.35
C ILE A 502 31.47 17.14 30.11
N HIS A 503 31.22 17.89 31.17
CA HIS A 503 31.19 19.34 31.19
C HIS A 503 32.20 19.91 32.19
N GLN A 504 32.50 21.21 32.07
CA GLN A 504 33.14 21.97 33.13
C GLN A 504 32.17 23.00 33.72
N ILE A 505 32.07 23.02 35.04
CA ILE A 505 31.29 24.01 35.78
C ILE A 505 32.08 24.44 37.02
N ALA A 506 32.26 25.75 37.26
CA ALA A 506 33.02 26.26 38.41
C ALA A 506 34.43 25.68 38.57
N ASN A 507 35.16 25.45 37.46
CA ASN A 507 36.47 24.79 37.41
C ASN A 507 36.48 23.36 37.99
N THR A 508 35.35 22.66 37.96
CA THR A 508 35.23 21.23 38.25
C THR A 508 34.69 20.50 37.03
N GLN A 509 35.16 19.27 36.82
CA GLN A 509 34.57 18.36 35.83
C GLN A 509 33.26 17.80 36.39
N LEU A 510 32.21 17.87 35.57
CA LEU A 510 30.87 17.37 35.84
C LEU A 510 30.53 16.35 34.74
N SER A 511 30.21 15.12 35.14
CA SER A 511 29.62 14.12 34.24
C SER A 511 28.13 13.97 34.55
N VAL A 512 27.30 13.92 33.51
CA VAL A 512 25.84 13.69 33.63
C VAL A 512 25.50 12.38 32.93
N PHE A 513 24.91 11.43 33.65
CA PHE A 513 24.58 10.08 33.15
C PHE A 513 23.52 9.39 34.03
N PRO A 514 22.86 8.31 33.57
CA PRO A 514 22.86 7.81 32.20
C PRO A 514 22.14 8.78 31.23
N ASN A 515 22.44 8.68 29.94
CA ASN A 515 21.68 9.35 28.88
C ASN A 515 21.70 8.46 27.61
N PRO A 516 20.56 7.83 27.22
CA PRO A 516 19.22 7.97 27.80
C PRO A 516 19.08 7.53 29.27
N THR A 517 18.00 7.94 29.93
CA THR A 517 17.75 7.66 31.36
C THR A 517 16.29 7.24 31.59
N THR A 518 16.03 6.38 32.59
CA THR A 518 14.68 6.11 33.13
C THR A 518 14.16 7.23 34.03
N GLY A 519 14.74 8.43 33.91
CA GLY A 519 14.48 9.59 34.75
C GLY A 519 15.37 9.70 35.97
N LEU A 520 16.14 8.67 36.35
CA LEU A 520 17.18 8.78 37.37
C LEU A 520 18.48 9.27 36.74
N VAL A 521 18.92 10.48 37.10
CA VAL A 521 20.12 11.12 36.55
C VAL A 521 21.14 11.35 37.66
N HIS A 522 22.34 10.82 37.45
CA HIS A 522 23.51 11.00 38.29
C HIS A 522 24.39 12.15 37.77
N LEU A 523 24.84 12.98 38.71
CA LEU A 523 25.79 14.07 38.55
C LEU A 523 27.08 13.68 39.27
N ASP A 524 28.08 13.23 38.53
CA ASP A 524 29.40 12.95 39.09
C ASP A 524 30.27 14.21 39.00
N LEU A 525 30.69 14.69 40.16
CA LEU A 525 31.48 15.90 40.32
C LEU A 525 32.75 15.56 41.08
N SER A 526 33.91 15.91 40.50
CA SER A 526 35.20 15.73 41.19
C SER A 526 35.36 16.52 42.50
N LYS A 527 34.42 17.44 42.78
CA LYS A 527 34.29 18.19 44.04
C LYS A 527 32.80 18.34 44.36
N GLU A 528 32.40 18.09 45.62
CA GLU A 528 31.00 18.31 46.03
C GLU A 528 30.60 19.78 45.85
N LEU A 529 29.69 20.03 44.90
CA LEU A 529 29.07 21.33 44.66
C LEU A 529 27.55 21.18 44.71
N LEU A 530 26.87 22.14 45.33
CA LEU A 530 25.41 22.22 45.27
C LEU A 530 25.02 23.01 44.02
N LEU A 531 24.45 22.31 43.03
CA LEU A 531 23.99 22.92 41.79
C LEU A 531 22.51 23.27 41.88
N LYS A 532 22.11 24.37 41.22
CA LYS A 532 20.71 24.61 40.88
C LYS A 532 20.43 23.90 39.55
N TYR A 533 19.29 23.24 39.45
CA TYR A 533 18.89 22.61 38.19
C TYR A 533 17.53 23.12 37.73
N GLN A 534 17.33 23.18 36.42
CA GLN A 534 16.05 23.40 35.75
C GLN A 534 15.93 22.40 34.62
N LEU A 535 14.79 21.72 34.53
CA LEU A 535 14.49 20.83 33.41
C LEU A 535 13.44 21.49 32.54
N HIS A 536 13.71 21.58 31.24
CA HIS A 536 12.84 22.21 30.25
C HIS A 536 12.37 21.20 29.22
N ASP A 537 11.16 21.42 28.69
CA ASP A 537 10.68 20.73 27.49
C ASP A 537 11.27 21.32 26.20
N LEU A 538 10.91 20.75 25.04
CA LEU A 538 11.34 21.20 23.71
C LEU A 538 10.88 22.63 23.35
N THR A 539 9.86 23.16 24.02
CA THR A 539 9.37 24.53 23.81
C THR A 539 10.12 25.55 24.68
N GLY A 540 11.00 25.06 25.57
CA GLY A 540 11.75 25.87 26.53
C GLY A 540 10.98 26.15 27.82
N HIS A 541 9.81 25.54 28.03
CA HIS A 541 9.04 25.70 29.26
C HIS A 541 9.71 24.90 30.40
N THR A 542 9.92 25.55 31.56
CA THR A 542 10.48 24.88 32.74
C THR A 542 9.45 23.98 33.40
N LEU A 543 9.70 22.67 33.38
CA LEU A 543 8.86 21.67 34.03
C LEU A 543 9.20 21.52 35.50
N ILE A 544 10.50 21.47 35.82
CA ILE A 544 11.00 21.22 37.18
C ILE A 544 12.17 22.16 37.46
N ALA A 545 12.29 22.66 38.68
CA ALA A 545 13.48 23.36 39.15
C ALA A 545 13.79 23.02 40.60
N GLY A 546 15.07 22.93 40.93
CA GLY A 546 15.50 22.54 42.28
C GLY A 546 16.98 22.77 42.56
N ARG A 547 17.47 22.11 43.60
CA ARG A 547 18.90 22.05 43.94
C ARG A 547 19.29 20.61 44.24
N GLY A 548 20.40 20.15 43.67
CA GLY A 548 20.87 18.78 43.79
C GLY A 548 22.39 18.70 43.92
N LYS A 549 22.89 17.58 44.44
CA LYS A 549 24.32 17.32 44.65
C LYS A 549 24.85 16.12 43.84
N SER A 550 24.08 15.03 43.79
CA SER A 550 24.51 13.77 43.16
C SER A 550 23.41 13.20 42.27
N ASP A 551 22.18 13.08 42.77
CA ASP A 551 21.12 12.36 42.06
C ASP A 551 19.92 13.28 41.85
N LEU A 552 19.39 13.27 40.63
CA LEU A 552 18.17 13.97 40.23
C LEU A 552 17.15 12.92 39.80
N ASP A 553 15.94 13.02 40.34
CA ASP A 553 14.86 12.09 40.04
C ASP A 553 13.77 12.78 39.20
N PHE A 554 13.67 12.33 37.96
CA PHE A 554 12.71 12.71 36.94
C PHE A 554 11.87 11.52 36.48
N SER A 555 11.86 10.41 37.24
CA SER A 555 11.17 9.16 36.88
C SER A 555 9.66 9.32 36.64
N HIS A 556 9.08 10.41 37.14
CA HIS A 556 7.67 10.76 36.98
C HIS A 556 7.35 11.50 35.67
N LEU A 557 8.34 11.81 34.84
CA LEU A 557 8.15 12.48 33.54
C LEU A 557 7.95 11.46 32.42
N GLN A 558 7.23 11.87 31.37
CA GLN A 558 6.96 11.04 30.19
C GLN A 558 8.22 10.86 29.34
N ASN A 559 8.26 9.78 28.55
CA ASN A 559 9.33 9.54 27.56
C ASN A 559 9.44 10.74 26.60
N GLY A 560 10.66 11.19 26.33
CA GLY A 560 10.87 12.37 25.48
C GLY A 560 12.23 13.03 25.66
N ILE A 561 12.45 14.11 24.89
CA ILE A 561 13.67 14.91 24.96
C ILE A 561 13.45 16.12 25.86
N TYR A 562 14.38 16.33 26.79
CA TYR A 562 14.38 17.41 27.75
C TYR A 562 15.73 18.14 27.76
N PHE A 563 15.75 19.36 28.24
CA PHE A 563 16.98 20.12 28.47
C PHE A 563 17.19 20.34 29.97
N LEU A 564 18.21 19.70 30.53
CA LEU A 564 18.66 19.90 31.90
C LEU A 564 19.67 21.04 31.93
N ILE A 565 19.28 22.15 32.55
CA ILE A 565 20.14 23.30 32.80
C ILE A 565 20.67 23.20 34.23
N LEU A 566 21.99 23.09 34.38
CA LEU A 566 22.69 23.09 35.65
C LEU A 566 23.42 24.42 35.85
N HIS A 567 23.20 25.07 37.00
CA HIS A 567 23.74 26.39 37.32
C HIS A 567 24.49 26.35 38.64
N HIS A 568 25.73 26.85 38.63
CA HIS A 568 26.50 27.04 39.85
C HIS A 568 26.17 28.41 40.47
N PRO A 569 25.62 28.45 41.70
CA PRO A 569 25.01 29.65 42.25
C PRO A 569 25.99 30.80 42.53
N VAL A 570 27.30 30.54 42.62
CA VAL A 570 28.32 31.54 42.99
C VAL A 570 29.12 32.03 41.79
N SER A 571 29.59 31.13 40.92
CA SER A 571 30.39 31.49 39.74
C SER A 571 29.55 31.95 38.55
N ASN A 572 28.23 31.71 38.60
CA ASN A 572 27.29 31.95 37.50
C ASN A 572 27.53 31.06 36.26
N ASP A 573 28.35 30.01 36.39
CA ASP A 573 28.57 29.03 35.33
C ASP A 573 27.31 28.20 35.09
N ARG A 574 27.11 27.83 33.83
CA ARG A 574 25.94 27.13 33.33
C ARG A 574 26.36 26.00 32.41
N VAL A 575 25.74 24.84 32.62
CA VAL A 575 25.78 23.68 31.71
C VAL A 575 24.35 23.43 31.22
N ILE A 576 24.21 23.09 29.94
CA ILE A 576 22.94 22.67 29.36
C ILE A 576 23.18 21.28 28.77
N GLU A 577 22.43 20.31 29.25
CA GLU A 577 22.48 18.93 28.81
C GLU A 577 21.16 18.54 28.14
N ARG A 578 21.25 17.87 26.99
CA ARG A 578 20.07 17.27 26.35
C ARG A 578 19.88 15.89 26.98
N LEU A 579 18.80 15.70 27.73
CA LEU A 579 18.42 14.40 28.29
C LEU A 579 17.37 13.71 27.43
N VAL A 580 17.52 12.41 27.22
CA VAL A 580 16.48 11.54 26.67
C VAL A 580 15.93 10.72 27.83
N ILE A 581 14.66 10.93 28.20
CA ILE A 581 13.97 10.06 29.17
C ILE A 581 13.27 8.95 28.40
N ALA A 582 13.56 7.70 28.76
CA ALA A 582 12.96 6.49 28.20
C ALA A 582 12.82 5.45 29.32
N HIS A 583 11.57 5.12 29.68
CA HIS A 583 11.18 4.08 30.65
C HIS A 583 11.00 2.72 30.02
#